data_AF-A0A966MTK9-F1
#
_entry.id   AF-A0A966MTK9-F1
#
_cell.length_a   1.000
_cell.length_b   1.000
_cell.length_c   1.000
_cell.angle_alpha   90.00
_cell.angle_beta   90.00
_cell.angle_gamma   90.00
#
_symmetry.space_group_name_H-M   'P 1'
#
loop_
_entity.id
_entity.type
_entity.pdbx_description
1 polymer ?
#
loop_
_entity_poly.entity_id
_entity_poly.type
_entity_poly.pdbx_seq_one_letter_code
_entity_poly.pdbx_strand_id
1 'polypeptide(L)'
;LLMAIRKDSKFTSIYEGLPIAGETGTLVKRFEKTPDAIGNVRAKTGWVSNSVTLAGYVKSGEKEYAFAILADGIIPSLKYRNRARAAMDKLLEVVVKGDH
;
A
#
# COMPACT_ATOMS: atom_id res chain seq x y z
N LEU A 1 -15.30 -3.38 0.19
CA LEU A 1 -14.74 -4.18 1.31
C LEU A 1 -13.93 -3.34 2.30
N LEU A 2 -12.82 -2.70 1.90
CA LEU A 2 -11.98 -1.90 2.82
C LEU A 2 -12.78 -0.82 3.58
N MET A 3 -13.61 -0.06 2.88
CA MET A 3 -14.52 0.91 3.52
C MET A 3 -15.44 0.29 4.59
N ALA A 4 -15.90 -0.95 4.37
CA ALA A 4 -16.74 -1.66 5.34
C ALA A 4 -15.94 -2.12 6.57
N ILE A 5 -14.71 -2.62 6.35
CA ILE A 5 -13.77 -2.96 7.44
C ILE A 5 -13.48 -1.73 8.30
N ARG A 6 -13.25 -0.57 7.69
CA ARG A 6 -12.91 0.64 8.45
C ARG A 6 -14.09 1.23 9.24
N LYS A 7 -15.32 1.06 8.74
CA LYS A 7 -16.54 1.62 9.34
C LYS A 7 -17.04 0.84 10.56
N ASP A 8 -16.78 -0.47 10.61
CA ASP A 8 -17.31 -1.36 11.65
C ASP A 8 -16.20 -1.78 12.63
N SER A 9 -16.38 -1.43 13.91
CA SER A 9 -15.40 -1.66 14.99
C SER A 9 -15.10 -3.14 15.23
N LYS A 10 -16.00 -4.04 14.83
CA LYS A 10 -15.77 -5.50 14.81
C LYS A 10 -14.51 -5.88 14.04
N PHE A 11 -14.13 -5.13 13.01
CA PHE A 11 -12.99 -5.44 12.16
C PHE A 11 -11.71 -4.67 12.51
N THR A 12 -11.66 -4.04 13.69
CA THR A 12 -10.49 -3.25 14.12
C THR A 12 -9.19 -4.05 14.08
N SER A 13 -9.22 -5.32 14.51
CA SER A 13 -8.06 -6.22 14.46
C SER A 13 -7.53 -6.45 13.04
N ILE A 14 -8.38 -6.43 12.01
CA ILE A 14 -7.97 -6.54 10.61
C ILE A 14 -7.21 -5.29 10.20
N TYR A 15 -7.71 -4.10 10.54
CA TYR A 15 -7.04 -2.83 10.25
C TYR A 15 -5.68 -2.73 10.96
N GLU A 16 -5.63 -3.09 12.25
CA GLU A 16 -4.41 -3.04 13.05
C GLU A 16 -3.36 -4.05 12.59
N GLY A 17 -3.80 -5.21 12.11
CA GLY A 17 -2.91 -6.24 11.57
C GLY A 17 -2.32 -5.94 10.20
N LEU A 18 -2.71 -4.85 9.54
CA LEU A 18 -2.12 -4.47 8.25
C LEU A 18 -0.67 -3.99 8.44
N PRO A 19 0.28 -4.48 7.61
CA PRO A 19 1.64 -3.95 7.57
C PRO A 19 1.66 -2.44 7.34
N ILE A 20 2.57 -1.76 8.05
CA ILE A 20 2.80 -0.32 7.98
C ILE A 20 4.02 -0.07 7.08
N ALA A 21 3.89 0.89 6.16
CA ALA A 21 4.94 1.29 5.23
C ALA A 21 6.24 1.65 5.95
N GLY A 22 7.35 1.02 5.56
CA GLY A 22 8.69 1.24 6.13
C GLY A 22 8.92 0.64 7.51
N GLU A 23 7.89 0.07 8.16
CA GLU A 23 7.97 -0.28 9.59
C GLU A 23 7.74 -1.76 9.86
N THR A 24 6.73 -2.39 9.22
CA THR A 24 6.32 -3.75 9.60
C THR A 24 6.00 -4.66 8.42
N GLY A 25 6.07 -5.97 8.67
CA GLY A 25 5.69 -7.04 7.74
C GLY A 25 6.37 -6.93 6.37
N THR A 26 5.59 -7.12 5.31
CA THR A 26 6.11 -7.10 3.93
C THR A 26 6.48 -5.71 3.42
N LEU A 27 6.27 -4.65 4.21
CA LEU A 27 6.54 -3.27 3.82
C LEU A 27 7.80 -2.68 4.49
N VAL A 28 8.51 -3.43 5.33
CA VAL A 28 9.74 -2.97 6.02
C VAL A 28 10.79 -2.40 5.05
N LYS A 29 10.97 -3.05 3.89
CA LYS A 29 11.94 -2.64 2.85
C LYS A 29 11.27 -1.92 1.66
N ARG A 30 10.07 -1.37 1.87
CA ARG A 30 9.33 -0.59 0.88
C ARG A 30 9.43 0.88 1.23
N PHE A 31 9.12 1.74 0.27
CA PHE A 31 9.08 3.20 0.45
C PHE A 31 10.43 3.88 0.79
N GLU A 32 11.58 3.21 0.61
CA GLU A 32 12.92 3.79 0.88
C GLU A 32 13.21 5.06 0.05
N LYS A 33 12.56 5.22 -1.10
CA LYS A 33 12.70 6.39 -1.99
C LYS A 33 11.51 7.37 -1.92
N THR A 34 10.58 7.11 -1.02
CA THR A 34 9.31 7.84 -0.85
C THR A 34 9.06 7.95 0.66
N PRO A 35 9.88 8.76 1.36
CA PRO A 35 9.89 8.79 2.81
C PRO A 35 8.61 9.38 3.41
N ASP A 36 7.86 10.22 2.67
CA ASP A 36 6.65 10.83 3.21
C ASP A 36 5.52 9.79 3.39
N ALA A 37 5.56 8.68 2.66
CA ALA A 37 4.61 7.56 2.79
C ALA A 37 4.93 6.57 3.92
N ILE A 38 6.13 6.63 4.52
CA ILE A 38 6.48 5.81 5.68
C ILE A 38 5.53 6.16 6.85
N GLY A 39 5.01 5.15 7.54
CA GLY A 39 4.01 5.32 8.61
C GLY A 39 2.60 5.73 8.18
N ASN A 40 2.46 6.30 6.98
CA ASN A 40 1.19 6.84 6.47
C ASN A 40 0.38 5.84 5.62
N VAL A 41 0.98 4.72 5.23
CA VAL A 41 0.31 3.66 4.47
C VAL A 41 0.22 2.38 5.31
N ARG A 42 -0.99 1.82 5.40
CA ARG A 42 -1.28 0.50 5.98
C ARG A 42 -1.86 -0.41 4.91
N ALA A 43 -1.14 -1.44 4.49
CA ALA A 43 -1.59 -2.21 3.34
C ALA A 43 -1.11 -3.66 3.31
N LYS A 44 -1.93 -4.51 2.70
CA LYS A 44 -1.58 -5.88 2.38
C LYS A 44 -1.00 -5.97 0.98
N THR A 45 0.13 -6.67 0.88
CA THR A 45 0.77 -7.02 -0.40
C THR A 45 0.20 -8.32 -0.96
N GLY A 46 0.17 -8.43 -2.29
CA GLY A 46 -0.08 -9.67 -3.01
C GLY A 46 0.71 -9.73 -4.32
N TRP A 47 1.02 -10.94 -4.78
CA TRP A 47 1.51 -11.16 -6.14
C TRP A 47 1.21 -12.59 -6.57
N VAL A 48 0.96 -12.76 -7.87
CA VAL A 48 1.03 -14.05 -8.56
C VAL A 48 2.02 -13.91 -9.73
N SER A 49 2.14 -14.92 -10.61
CA SER A 49 3.18 -14.94 -11.64
C SER A 49 3.34 -13.60 -12.36
N ASN A 50 2.23 -13.04 -12.87
CA ASN A 50 2.26 -11.88 -13.76
C ASN A 50 1.64 -10.61 -13.17
N SER A 51 1.27 -10.61 -11.89
CA SER A 51 0.65 -9.44 -11.26
C SER A 51 1.18 -9.15 -9.87
N VAL A 52 1.15 -7.87 -9.51
CA VAL A 52 1.47 -7.34 -8.19
C VAL A 52 0.30 -6.52 -7.71
N THR A 53 -0.09 -6.69 -6.45
CA THR A 53 -1.20 -5.96 -5.84
C THR A 53 -0.79 -5.35 -4.50
N LEU A 54 -1.42 -4.23 -4.19
CA LEU A 54 -1.32 -3.54 -2.91
C LEU A 54 -2.68 -2.92 -2.59
N ALA A 55 -3.27 -3.26 -1.45
CA ALA A 55 -4.56 -2.73 -1.05
C ALA A 55 -4.58 -2.42 0.44
N GLY A 56 -5.21 -1.31 0.81
CA GLY A 56 -5.19 -0.83 2.18
C GLY A 56 -5.65 0.60 2.32
N TYR A 57 -5.04 1.31 3.27
CA TYR A 57 -5.37 2.68 3.63
C TYR A 57 -4.14 3.57 3.54
N VAL A 58 -4.35 4.82 3.12
CA VAL A 58 -3.33 5.86 3.06
C VAL A 58 -3.86 7.12 3.72
N LYS A 59 -3.04 7.72 4.59
CA LYS A 59 -3.34 8.99 5.25
C LYS A 59 -2.78 10.16 4.45
N SER A 60 -3.57 11.22 4.31
CA SER A 60 -3.16 12.52 3.77
C SER A 60 -3.73 13.61 4.66
N GLY A 61 -2.85 14.24 5.44
CA GLY A 61 -3.26 15.12 6.53
C GLY A 61 -4.19 14.39 7.51
N GLU A 62 -5.37 14.97 7.76
CA GLU A 62 -6.39 14.40 8.67
C GLU A 62 -7.30 13.37 7.99
N LYS A 63 -7.21 13.21 6.67
CA LYS A 63 -8.06 12.29 5.91
C LYS A 63 -7.36 10.95 5.70
N GLU A 64 -8.16 9.89 5.67
CA GLU A 64 -7.71 8.54 5.32
C GLU A 64 -8.51 8.03 4.13
N TYR A 65 -7.81 7.49 3.14
CA TYR A 65 -8.39 6.96 1.91
C TYR A 65 -8.16 5.45 1.83
N ALA A 66 -9.18 4.72 1.42
CA ALA A 66 -9.03 3.32 1.04
C ALA A 66 -8.57 3.23 -0.42
N PHE A 67 -7.63 2.33 -0.71
CA PHE A 67 -7.11 2.11 -2.06
C PHE A 67 -6.94 0.63 -2.39
N ALA A 68 -6.96 0.33 -3.68
CA ALA A 68 -6.55 -0.96 -4.22
C ALA A 68 -5.84 -0.73 -5.56
N ILE A 69 -4.58 -1.14 -5.63
CA ILE A 69 -3.76 -1.06 -6.85
C ILE A 69 -3.46 -2.47 -7.32
N LEU A 70 -3.71 -2.72 -8.60
CA LEU A 70 -3.39 -3.97 -9.28
C LEU A 70 -2.61 -3.62 -10.56
N ALA A 71 -1.38 -4.12 -10.63
CA ALA A 71 -0.58 -4.06 -11.85
C ALA A 71 -0.48 -5.48 -12.42
N ASP A 72 -0.99 -5.68 -13.63
CA ASP A 72 -0.96 -6.95 -14.35
C ASP A 72 -0.07 -6.85 -15.61
N GLY A 73 0.17 -7.97 -16.29
CA GLY A 73 1.05 -8.03 -17.45
C GLY A 73 2.52 -7.84 -17.09
N ILE A 74 2.88 -8.02 -15.82
CA ILE A 74 4.25 -7.93 -15.34
C ILE A 74 4.98 -9.21 -15.75
N ILE A 75 6.08 -9.06 -16.49
CA ILE A 75 6.96 -10.19 -16.78
C ILE A 75 7.37 -10.85 -15.45
N PRO A 76 7.21 -12.19 -15.29
CA PRO A 76 7.43 -12.92 -14.04
C PRO A 76 8.91 -12.94 -13.58
N SER A 77 9.44 -11.78 -13.20
CA SER A 77 10.79 -11.60 -12.68
C SER A 77 10.77 -10.62 -11.51
N LEU A 78 11.70 -10.81 -10.57
CA LEU A 78 11.83 -9.94 -9.41
C LEU A 78 12.11 -8.48 -9.82
N LYS A 79 12.88 -8.26 -10.88
CA LYS A 79 13.21 -6.93 -11.40
C LYS A 79 11.96 -6.16 -11.84
N TYR A 80 11.07 -6.79 -12.62
CA TYR A 80 9.85 -6.11 -13.10
C TYR A 80 8.81 -5.96 -11.99
N ARG A 81 8.70 -6.93 -11.09
CA ARG A 81 7.86 -6.81 -9.88
C ARG A 81 8.32 -5.65 -8.99
N ASN A 82 9.62 -5.49 -8.78
CA ASN A 82 10.16 -4.40 -7.98
C ASN A 82 9.96 -3.03 -8.65
N ARG A 83 10.00 -2.95 -9.99
CA ARG A 83 9.61 -1.73 -10.71
C ARG A 83 8.14 -1.38 -10.50
N ALA A 84 7.23 -2.36 -10.59
CA ALA A 84 5.81 -2.16 -10.31
C ALA A 84 5.57 -1.70 -8.87
N ARG A 85 6.23 -2.33 -7.89
CA ARG A 85 6.20 -1.92 -6.47
C ARG A 85 6.68 -0.49 -6.28
N ALA A 86 7.80 -0.10 -6.89
CA ALA A 86 8.32 1.26 -6.79
C ALA A 86 7.37 2.30 -7.40
N ALA A 87 6.68 1.96 -8.50
CA ALA A 87 5.65 2.83 -9.06
C ALA A 87 4.44 2.98 -8.12
N MET A 88 3.99 1.87 -7.49
CA MET A 88 2.94 1.91 -6.48
C MET A 88 3.35 2.76 -5.25
N ASP A 89 4.60 2.63 -4.78
CA ASP A 89 5.13 3.45 -3.68
C ASP A 89 5.04 4.93 -4.02
N LYS A 90 5.49 5.30 -5.22
CA LYS A 90 5.47 6.69 -5.70
C LYS A 90 4.04 7.24 -5.85
N LEU A 91 3.09 6.43 -6.32
CA LEU A 91 1.69 6.85 -6.39
C LEU A 91 1.11 7.14 -5.00
N LEU A 92 1.41 6.29 -4.01
CA LEU A 92 0.94 6.49 -2.65
C LEU A 92 1.59 7.70 -1.98
N GLU A 93 2.86 7.98 -2.25
CA GLU A 93 3.54 9.21 -1.81
C GLU A 93 2.79 10.48 -2.26
N VAL A 94 2.39 10.52 -3.54
CA VAL A 94 1.64 11.65 -4.11
C VAL A 94 0.29 11.84 -3.38
N VAL A 95 -0.39 10.74 -3.06
CA VAL A 95 -1.63 10.79 -2.27
C VAL A 95 -1.36 11.34 -0.88
N VAL A 96 -0.30 10.88 -0.21
CA VAL A 96 0.07 11.37 1.14
C VAL A 96 0.30 12.87 1.14
N LYS A 97 1.03 13.39 0.14
CA LYS A 97 1.35 14.82 -0.01
C LYS A 97 0.14 15.71 -0.26
N GLY A 98 -0.97 15.16 -0.73
CA GLY A 98 -2.14 15.95 -1.12
C GLY A 98 -2.07 16.47 -2.56
N ASP A 99 -1.13 16.01 -3.37
CA ASP A 99 -0.88 16.47 -4.75
C ASP A 99 -1.73 15.69 -5.77
N HIS A 100 -3.05 15.59 -5.58
CA HIS A 100 -3.95 14.76 -6.38
C HIS A 100 -5.25 15.44 -6.80
#